data_AF-A0A8E2VHG2-F1
#
_entry.id   AF-A0A8E2VHG2-F1
#
_cell.length_a   1.000
_cell.length_b   1.000
_cell.length_c   1.000
_cell.angle_alpha   90.00
_cell.angle_beta   90.00
_cell.angle_gamma   90.00
#
_symmetry.space_group_name_H-M   'P 1'
#
loop_
_entity.id
_entity.type
_entity.pdbx_description
1 polymer ?
#
loop_
_entity_poly.entity_id
_entity_poly.type
_entity_poly.pdbx_seq_one_letter_code
_entity_poly.pdbx_strand_id
1 'polypeptide(L)'
;MPEVDTADLRRRYPLPEGVEDAPMNRAQIARALNVSDNTITKWIAQGLPVLEEGGNGREYAFSPADCYAWRMHRDAEARAAKSAADTAAAQLAMAFRNLDEDDANAAAGLTARQIAEEAEADYKYQRAAEQRGELTRTARVRDLFEDMLVEFRRTVTTLVDYCEMEFSLDPEETAKLETRCDGALVRARSNLEIAIGRGAAETVPLRGAQQNDLGL
;
A
#
# COMPACT_ATOMS: atom_id res chain seq x y z
N MET A 1 -15.19 -42.38 -6.15
CA MET A 1 -15.06 -40.94 -5.84
C MET A 1 -16.38 -40.52 -5.21
N PRO A 2 -16.40 -39.71 -4.14
CA PRO A 2 -17.64 -39.34 -3.49
C PRO A 2 -18.55 -38.64 -4.51
N GLU A 3 -19.75 -39.16 -4.66
CA GLU A 3 -20.79 -38.62 -5.50
C GLU A 3 -21.12 -37.23 -4.96
N VAL A 4 -20.82 -36.19 -5.75
CA VAL A 4 -21.07 -34.81 -5.33
C VAL A 4 -22.57 -34.60 -5.32
N ASP A 5 -23.15 -34.30 -4.16
CA ASP A 5 -24.58 -33.99 -4.04
C ASP A 5 -24.86 -32.66 -4.74
N THR A 6 -25.28 -32.75 -5.99
CA THR A 6 -25.56 -31.60 -6.85
C THR A 6 -26.74 -30.77 -6.33
N ALA A 7 -27.68 -31.37 -5.59
CA ALA A 7 -28.83 -30.66 -5.06
C ALA A 7 -28.43 -29.70 -3.92
N ASP A 8 -27.55 -30.13 -3.01
CA ASP A 8 -27.03 -29.23 -1.97
C ASP A 8 -26.16 -28.11 -2.57
N LEU A 9 -25.32 -28.43 -3.55
CA LEU A 9 -24.49 -27.43 -4.22
C LEU A 9 -25.33 -26.37 -4.94
N ARG A 10 -26.39 -26.77 -5.66
CA ARG A 10 -27.33 -25.83 -6.31
C ARG A 10 -27.98 -24.89 -5.31
N ARG A 11 -28.32 -25.37 -4.11
CA ARG A 11 -28.89 -24.54 -3.04
C ARG A 11 -27.87 -23.50 -2.53
N ARG A 12 -26.61 -23.91 -2.40
CA ARG A 12 -25.53 -23.05 -1.89
C ARG A 12 -25.03 -22.04 -2.93
N TYR A 13 -25.07 -22.42 -4.21
CA TYR A 13 -24.57 -21.66 -5.34
C TYR A 13 -25.60 -21.67 -6.48
N PRO A 14 -26.73 -20.95 -6.34
CA PRO A 14 -27.76 -20.90 -7.37
C PRO A 14 -27.25 -20.18 -8.63
N LEU A 15 -27.85 -20.49 -9.77
CA LEU A 15 -27.60 -19.74 -11.00
C LEU A 15 -27.96 -18.25 -10.81
N PRO A 16 -27.23 -17.34 -11.47
CA PRO A 16 -27.60 -15.93 -11.52
C PRO A 16 -29.03 -15.71 -12.06
N GLU A 17 -29.70 -14.67 -11.56
CA GLU A 17 -31.05 -14.31 -12.00
C GLU A 17 -31.13 -14.11 -13.53
N GLY A 18 -32.16 -14.68 -14.15
CA GLY A 18 -32.40 -14.57 -15.60
C GLY A 18 -31.68 -15.62 -16.47
N VAL A 19 -30.96 -16.58 -15.87
CA VAL A 19 -30.32 -17.68 -16.60
C VAL A 19 -31.18 -18.95 -16.52
N GLU A 20 -31.60 -19.47 -17.68
CA GLU A 20 -32.32 -20.74 -17.78
C GLU A 20 -31.37 -21.94 -17.70
N ASP A 21 -31.77 -22.98 -16.95
CA ASP A 21 -31.02 -24.25 -16.82
C ASP A 21 -31.34 -25.21 -17.97
N ALA A 22 -31.02 -24.77 -19.20
CA ALA A 22 -31.19 -25.58 -20.40
C ALA A 22 -29.97 -26.50 -20.64
N PRO A 23 -30.15 -27.76 -21.07
CA PRO A 23 -29.03 -28.65 -21.40
C PRO A 23 -28.10 -28.04 -22.45
N MET A 24 -26.80 -27.99 -22.14
CA MET A 24 -25.75 -27.42 -22.99
C MET A 24 -24.71 -28.47 -23.36
N ASN A 25 -24.16 -28.37 -24.57
CA ASN A 25 -23.01 -29.19 -24.97
C ASN A 25 -21.68 -28.65 -24.41
N ARG A 26 -20.59 -29.40 -24.62
CA ARG A 26 -19.26 -29.05 -24.06
C ARG A 26 -18.78 -27.66 -24.48
N ALA A 27 -18.98 -27.27 -25.74
CA ALA A 27 -18.53 -25.97 -26.23
C ALA A 27 -19.38 -24.82 -25.66
N GLN A 28 -20.68 -25.05 -25.48
CA GLN A 28 -21.60 -24.08 -24.87
C GLN A 28 -21.28 -23.88 -23.37
N ILE A 29 -21.06 -24.95 -22.61
CA ILE A 29 -20.72 -24.82 -21.18
C ILE A 29 -19.32 -24.21 -20.98
N ALA A 30 -18.36 -24.49 -21.87
CA ALA A 30 -17.05 -23.85 -21.86
C ALA A 30 -17.16 -22.33 -22.03
N ARG A 31 -17.98 -21.87 -22.99
CA ARG A 31 -18.27 -20.45 -23.19
C ARG A 31 -19.00 -19.83 -22.00
N ALA A 32 -20.05 -20.49 -21.49
CA ALA A 32 -20.82 -20.01 -20.35
C ALA A 32 -19.96 -19.82 -19.08
N LEU A 33 -18.98 -20.71 -18.87
CA LEU A 33 -18.04 -20.63 -17.75
C LEU A 33 -16.77 -19.84 -18.07
N ASN A 34 -16.65 -19.28 -19.29
CA ASN A 34 -15.48 -18.55 -19.76
C ASN A 34 -14.15 -19.32 -19.60
N VAL A 35 -14.14 -20.58 -20.06
CA VAL A 35 -12.96 -21.47 -20.08
C VAL A 35 -12.84 -22.18 -21.42
N SER A 36 -11.73 -22.89 -21.65
CA SER A 36 -11.55 -23.69 -22.86
C SER A 36 -12.22 -25.08 -22.77
N ASP A 37 -12.59 -25.67 -23.90
CA ASP A 37 -13.09 -27.05 -23.98
C ASP A 37 -12.16 -28.09 -23.33
N ASN A 38 -10.85 -27.88 -23.45
CA ASN A 38 -9.84 -28.72 -22.81
C ASN A 38 -9.92 -28.63 -21.28
N THR A 39 -10.28 -27.46 -20.75
CA THR A 39 -10.49 -27.25 -19.31
C THR A 39 -11.73 -28.01 -18.83
N ILE A 40 -12.84 -27.97 -19.58
CA ILE A 40 -14.03 -28.76 -19.27
C ILE A 40 -13.70 -30.26 -19.29
N THR A 41 -12.95 -30.73 -20.29
CA THR A 41 -12.51 -32.14 -20.36
C THR A 41 -11.70 -32.56 -19.14
N LYS A 42 -10.80 -31.69 -18.66
CA LYS A 42 -10.07 -31.90 -17.40
C LYS A 42 -11.01 -31.92 -16.20
N TRP A 43 -12.01 -31.03 -16.16
CA TRP A 43 -12.94 -30.94 -15.03
C TRP A 43 -13.87 -32.15 -14.95
N ILE A 44 -14.26 -32.77 -16.07
CA ILE A 44 -14.97 -34.05 -16.09
C ILE A 44 -14.19 -35.12 -15.33
N ALA A 45 -12.88 -35.24 -15.61
CA ALA A 45 -12.01 -36.16 -14.87
C ALA A 45 -11.84 -35.81 -13.37
N GLN A 46 -12.14 -34.56 -12.99
CA GLN A 46 -12.13 -34.08 -11.59
C GLN A 46 -13.50 -34.18 -10.92
N GLY A 47 -14.52 -34.73 -11.59
CA GLY A 47 -15.86 -34.91 -11.05
C GLY A 47 -16.84 -33.78 -11.37
N LEU A 48 -16.65 -33.03 -12.46
CA LEU A 48 -17.68 -32.12 -12.98
C LEU A 48 -18.96 -32.93 -13.29
N PRO A 49 -20.14 -32.50 -12.81
CA PRO A 49 -21.39 -33.18 -13.12
C PRO A 49 -21.69 -33.20 -14.61
N VAL A 50 -22.03 -34.37 -15.12
CA VAL A 50 -22.43 -34.61 -16.51
C VAL A 50 -23.87 -35.11 -16.49
N LEU A 51 -24.75 -34.51 -17.30
CA LEU A 51 -26.13 -34.94 -17.42
C LEU A 51 -26.25 -36.19 -18.30
N GLU A 52 -25.58 -36.17 -19.45
CA GLU A 52 -25.43 -37.33 -20.34
C GLU A 52 -23.97 -37.46 -20.80
N GLU A 53 -23.38 -38.63 -20.55
CA GLU A 53 -22.02 -38.93 -20.99
C GLU A 53 -21.96 -39.06 -22.52
N GLY A 54 -21.05 -38.32 -23.14
CA GLY A 54 -20.78 -38.43 -24.57
C GLY A 54 -20.06 -39.73 -24.91
N GLY A 55 -20.33 -40.26 -26.11
CA GLY A 55 -19.77 -41.52 -26.62
C GLY A 55 -19.67 -41.51 -28.14
N ASN A 56 -19.44 -42.67 -28.76
CA ASN A 56 -19.37 -42.76 -30.23
C ASN A 56 -20.71 -42.30 -30.86
N GLY A 57 -20.70 -41.09 -31.42
CA GLY A 57 -21.85 -40.46 -32.08
C GLY A 57 -22.82 -39.70 -31.16
N ARG A 58 -22.50 -39.50 -29.86
CA ARG A 58 -23.32 -38.71 -28.93
C ARG A 58 -22.49 -37.61 -28.26
N GLU A 59 -22.97 -36.37 -28.33
CA GLU A 59 -22.35 -35.24 -27.63
C GLU A 59 -22.62 -35.31 -26.12
N TYR A 60 -21.71 -34.79 -25.31
CA TYR A 60 -21.94 -34.62 -23.88
C TYR A 60 -23.03 -33.58 -23.64
N ALA A 61 -23.92 -33.85 -22.68
CA ALA A 61 -24.89 -32.88 -22.19
C ALA A 61 -24.58 -32.49 -20.74
N PHE A 62 -24.70 -31.19 -20.45
CA PHE A 62 -24.43 -30.59 -19.14
C PHE A 62 -25.61 -29.72 -18.71
N SER A 63 -25.92 -29.73 -17.41
CA SER A 63 -26.78 -28.71 -16.80
C SER A 63 -25.92 -27.50 -16.40
N PRO A 64 -26.26 -26.28 -16.87
CA PRO A 64 -25.64 -25.04 -16.41
C PRO A 64 -25.65 -24.89 -14.89
N ALA A 65 -26.77 -25.25 -14.22
CA ALA A 65 -26.90 -25.13 -12.77
C ALA A 65 -25.92 -26.01 -12.01
N ASP A 66 -25.79 -27.28 -12.40
CA ASP A 66 -24.83 -28.20 -11.78
C ASP A 66 -23.39 -27.75 -11.98
N CYS A 67 -23.05 -27.39 -13.22
CA CYS A 67 -21.70 -27.02 -13.58
C CYS A 67 -21.27 -25.72 -12.89
N TYR A 68 -22.18 -24.75 -12.78
CA TYR A 68 -21.95 -23.51 -12.05
C TYR A 68 -21.74 -23.77 -10.56
N ALA A 69 -22.62 -24.54 -9.94
CA ALA A 69 -22.56 -24.81 -8.51
C ALA A 69 -21.29 -25.60 -8.12
N TRP A 70 -20.94 -26.62 -8.91
CA TRP A 70 -19.70 -27.37 -8.73
C TRP A 70 -18.45 -26.49 -8.87
N ARG A 71 -18.43 -25.60 -9.86
CA ARG A 71 -17.31 -24.66 -10.03
C ARG A 71 -17.17 -23.76 -8.82
N MET A 72 -18.27 -23.16 -8.35
CA MET A 72 -18.25 -22.23 -7.22
C MET A 72 -17.76 -22.93 -5.94
N HIS A 73 -18.21 -24.16 -5.71
CA HIS A 73 -17.73 -25.00 -4.63
C HIS A 73 -16.22 -25.26 -4.73
N ARG A 74 -15.75 -25.76 -5.87
CA ARG A 74 -14.32 -26.04 -6.09
C ARG A 74 -13.46 -24.79 -5.93
N ASP A 75 -13.89 -23.67 -6.49
CA ASP A 75 -13.15 -22.40 -6.40
C ASP A 75 -13.17 -21.86 -4.96
N ALA A 76 -14.21 -22.14 -4.17
CA ALA A 76 -14.25 -21.83 -2.74
C ALA A 76 -13.30 -22.72 -1.93
N GLU A 77 -13.27 -24.03 -2.19
CA GLU A 77 -12.34 -24.97 -1.54
C GLU A 77 -10.88 -24.63 -1.86
N ALA A 78 -10.57 -24.32 -3.13
CA ALA A 78 -9.23 -23.90 -3.54
C ALA A 78 -8.79 -22.61 -2.85
N ARG A 79 -9.70 -21.63 -2.70
CA ARG A 79 -9.45 -20.39 -1.94
C ARG A 79 -9.22 -20.66 -0.46
N ALA A 80 -10.04 -21.52 0.16
CA ALA A 80 -9.90 -21.89 1.56
C ALA A 80 -8.58 -22.62 1.83
N ALA A 81 -8.21 -23.59 0.99
CA ALA A 81 -6.94 -24.32 1.07
C ALA A 81 -5.73 -23.39 0.92
N LYS A 82 -5.79 -22.44 -0.03
CA LYS A 82 -4.75 -21.44 -0.22
C LYS A 82 -4.61 -20.54 1.02
N SER A 83 -5.73 -20.04 1.55
CA SER A 83 -5.73 -19.22 2.77
C SER A 83 -5.13 -19.97 3.96
N ALA A 84 -5.49 -21.24 4.15
CA ALA A 84 -4.94 -22.07 5.23
C ALA A 84 -3.43 -22.30 5.08
N ALA A 85 -2.96 -22.54 3.85
CA ALA A 85 -1.53 -22.69 3.56
C ALA A 85 -0.77 -21.38 3.80
N ASP A 86 -1.33 -20.23 3.42
CA ASP A 86 -0.74 -18.91 3.67
C ASP A 86 -0.66 -18.61 5.18
N THR A 87 -1.70 -18.94 5.95
CA THR A 87 -1.69 -18.83 7.41
C THR A 87 -0.63 -19.74 8.05
N ALA A 88 -0.53 -20.99 7.61
CA ALA A 88 0.47 -21.93 8.12
C ALA A 88 1.90 -21.48 7.77
N ALA A 89 2.13 -20.95 6.56
CA ALA A 89 3.42 -20.39 6.16
C ALA A 89 3.78 -19.16 6.99
N ALA A 90 2.81 -18.29 7.31
CA ALA A 90 3.01 -17.16 8.19
C ALA A 90 3.38 -17.62 9.62
N GLN A 91 2.68 -18.62 10.16
CA GLN A 91 2.99 -19.24 11.47
C GLN A 91 4.38 -19.86 11.51
N LEU A 92 4.77 -20.59 10.46
CA LEU A 92 6.11 -21.17 10.34
C LEU A 92 7.18 -20.07 10.28
N ALA A 93 6.94 -18.99 9.53
CA ALA A 93 7.86 -17.86 9.44
C ALA A 93 8.02 -17.12 10.78
N MET A 94 6.96 -17.05 11.60
CA MET A 94 7.04 -16.53 12.98
C MET A 94 7.91 -17.43 13.87
N ALA A 95 7.70 -18.75 13.79
CA ALA A 95 8.49 -19.72 14.57
C ALA A 95 9.99 -19.72 14.20
N PHE A 96 10.32 -19.57 12.91
CA PHE A 96 11.73 -19.48 12.47
C PHE A 96 12.45 -18.20 12.91
N ARG A 97 11.71 -17.13 13.21
CA ARG A 97 12.28 -15.82 13.58
C ARG A 97 12.42 -15.62 15.09
N ASN A 98 11.99 -16.58 15.91
CA ASN A 98 12.15 -16.57 17.37
C ASN A 98 11.66 -15.26 18.02
N LEU A 99 10.52 -14.74 17.54
CA LEU A 99 9.80 -13.62 18.14
C LEU A 99 8.84 -14.20 19.19
N ASP A 100 8.91 -13.69 20.42
CA ASP A 100 8.00 -14.10 21.49
C ASP A 100 6.55 -13.65 21.16
N GLU A 101 5.55 -14.35 21.70
CA GLU A 101 4.11 -14.10 21.42
C GLU A 101 3.67 -12.65 21.68
N ASP A 102 4.39 -11.92 22.54
CA ASP A 102 4.14 -10.51 22.86
C ASP A 102 4.52 -9.55 21.71
N ASP A 103 5.47 -9.91 20.84
CA ASP A 103 5.83 -9.13 19.64
C ASP A 103 4.91 -9.44 18.45
N ALA A 104 4.26 -10.60 18.45
CA ALA A 104 3.40 -11.06 17.35
C ALA A 104 2.10 -10.24 17.23
N ASN A 105 1.57 -9.73 18.35
CA ASN A 105 0.36 -8.91 18.35
C ASN A 105 0.62 -7.46 17.88
N ALA A 106 1.87 -6.98 17.97
CA ALA A 106 2.29 -5.70 17.41
C ALA A 106 2.58 -5.78 15.89
N ALA A 107 2.88 -6.99 15.37
CA ALA A 107 3.09 -7.26 13.95
C ALA A 107 1.81 -7.67 13.18
N ALA A 108 0.66 -7.73 13.87
CA ALA A 108 -0.62 -8.20 13.32
C ALA A 108 -1.37 -7.19 12.43
N GLY A 109 -0.72 -6.11 11.98
CA GLY A 109 -1.34 -5.13 11.08
C GLY A 109 -1.18 -5.45 9.60
N LEU A 110 0.04 -5.82 9.17
CA LEU A 110 0.38 -6.09 7.78
C LEU A 110 1.53 -7.09 7.75
N THR A 111 1.40 -8.17 6.98
CA THR A 111 2.50 -9.14 6.80
C THR A 111 3.73 -8.44 6.20
N ALA A 112 4.95 -8.91 6.47
CA ALA A 112 6.18 -8.32 5.91
C ALA A 112 6.16 -8.20 4.37
N ARG A 113 5.38 -9.04 3.68
CA ARG A 113 5.14 -8.97 2.23
C ARG A 113 4.16 -7.85 1.86
N GLN A 114 3.10 -7.63 2.65
CA GLN A 114 2.20 -6.48 2.48
C GLN A 114 2.90 -5.17 2.84
N ILE A 115 3.74 -5.15 3.88
CA ILE A 115 4.60 -3.99 4.20
C ILE A 115 5.55 -3.71 3.02
N ALA A 116 6.13 -4.74 2.40
CA ALA A 116 6.98 -4.56 1.22
C ALA A 116 6.18 -4.12 -0.02
N GLU A 117 5.00 -4.69 -0.27
CA GLU A 117 4.11 -4.28 -1.38
C GLU A 117 3.58 -2.86 -1.19
N GLU A 118 3.24 -2.47 0.03
CA GLU A 118 2.76 -1.13 0.38
C GLU A 118 3.91 -0.12 0.36
N ALA A 119 5.09 -0.47 0.87
CA ALA A 119 6.30 0.35 0.72
C ALA A 119 6.73 0.49 -0.75
N GLU A 120 6.54 -0.55 -1.58
CA GLU A 120 6.84 -0.49 -3.02
C GLU A 120 5.78 0.33 -3.79
N ALA A 121 4.51 0.25 -3.38
CA ALA A 121 3.44 1.09 -3.91
C ALA A 121 3.66 2.57 -3.54
N ASP A 122 4.02 2.85 -2.28
CA ASP A 122 4.40 4.17 -1.80
C ASP A 122 5.64 4.67 -2.51
N TYR A 123 6.66 3.84 -2.70
CA TYR A 123 7.86 4.20 -3.47
C TYR A 123 7.51 4.53 -4.93
N LYS A 124 6.62 3.77 -5.57
CA LYS A 124 6.14 4.06 -6.94
C LYS A 124 5.34 5.35 -7.01
N TYR A 125 4.50 5.63 -6.00
CA TYR A 125 3.72 6.86 -5.91
C TYR A 125 4.60 8.08 -5.66
N GLN A 126 5.54 7.99 -4.71
CA GLN A 126 6.53 9.01 -4.38
C GLN A 126 7.46 9.29 -5.57
N ARG A 127 7.90 8.25 -6.30
CA ARG A 127 8.74 8.39 -7.50
C ARG A 127 7.99 9.01 -8.68
N ALA A 128 6.69 8.72 -8.83
CA ALA A 128 5.83 9.40 -9.82
C ALA A 128 5.59 10.88 -9.45
N ALA A 129 5.53 11.21 -8.16
CA ALA A 129 5.44 12.58 -7.66
C ALA A 129 6.78 13.36 -7.74
N GLU A 130 7.94 12.70 -7.56
CA GLU A 130 9.26 13.28 -7.85
C GLU A 130 9.39 13.69 -9.32
N GLN A 131 8.89 12.87 -10.25
CA GLN A 131 8.91 13.17 -11.69
C GLN A 131 8.00 14.35 -12.07
N ARG A 132 6.96 14.64 -11.28
CA ARG A 132 6.08 15.79 -11.45
C ARG A 132 6.59 17.06 -10.76
N GLY A 133 7.72 16.99 -10.03
CA GLY A 133 8.30 18.13 -9.31
C GLY A 133 7.64 18.44 -7.96
N GLU A 134 6.79 17.55 -7.44
CA GLU A 134 6.06 17.77 -6.17
C GLU A 134 6.86 17.35 -4.92
N LEU A 135 7.87 16.48 -5.06
CA LEU A 135 8.75 16.06 -3.97
C LEU A 135 10.22 16.31 -4.37
N THR A 136 10.86 17.28 -3.72
CA THR A 136 12.30 17.52 -3.86
C THR A 136 13.03 16.81 -2.72
N ARG A 137 14.08 16.04 -3.02
CA ARG A 137 14.89 15.37 -2.01
C ARG A 137 15.35 16.37 -0.94
N THR A 138 15.10 16.04 0.33
CA THR A 138 15.45 16.87 1.48
C THR A 138 16.93 17.26 1.48
N ALA A 139 17.82 16.38 1.02
CA ALA A 139 19.23 16.68 0.85
C ALA A 139 19.46 17.86 -0.12
N ARG A 140 18.80 17.86 -1.28
CA ARG A 140 18.92 18.95 -2.25
C ARG A 140 18.34 20.26 -1.75
N VAL A 141 17.23 20.20 -0.99
CA VAL A 141 16.65 21.38 -0.36
C VAL A 141 17.61 21.94 0.69
N ARG A 142 18.18 21.07 1.53
CA ARG A 142 19.19 21.45 2.52
C ARG A 142 20.39 22.13 1.86
N ASP A 143 20.96 21.53 0.81
CA ASP A 143 22.12 22.08 0.11
C ASP A 143 21.78 23.46 -0.48
N LEU A 144 20.61 23.61 -1.10
CA LEU A 144 20.15 24.90 -1.63
C LEU A 144 19.99 25.96 -0.54
N PHE A 145 19.41 25.60 0.62
CA PHE A 145 19.27 26.53 1.74
C PHE A 145 20.63 26.90 2.35
N GLU A 146 21.57 25.97 2.42
CA GLU A 146 22.94 26.22 2.88
C GLU A 146 23.65 27.21 1.94
N ASP A 147 23.61 26.95 0.63
CA ASP A 147 24.18 27.85 -0.39
C ASP A 147 23.58 29.26 -0.34
N MET A 148 22.25 29.35 -0.22
CA MET A 148 21.55 30.63 -0.08
C MET A 148 21.99 31.41 1.17
N LEU A 149 22.13 30.73 2.31
CA LEU A 149 22.53 31.37 3.57
C LEU A 149 24.00 31.81 3.54
N VAL A 150 24.87 31.03 2.92
CA VAL A 150 26.28 31.39 2.70
C VAL A 150 26.37 32.64 1.83
N GLU A 151 25.65 32.69 0.71
CA GLU A 151 25.69 33.83 -0.20
C GLU A 151 25.05 35.10 0.42
N PHE A 152 23.97 34.93 1.19
CA PHE A 152 23.38 36.02 1.96
C PHE A 152 24.36 36.59 2.97
N ARG A 153 25.03 35.74 3.77
CA ARG A 153 26.05 36.18 4.73
C ARG A 153 27.15 36.95 4.01
N ARG A 154 27.69 36.39 2.92
CA ARG A 154 28.73 37.02 2.13
C ARG A 154 28.32 38.41 1.67
N THR A 155 27.13 38.53 1.08
CA THR A 155 26.59 39.79 0.58
C THR A 155 26.47 40.84 1.69
N VAL A 156 25.93 40.46 2.86
CA VAL A 156 25.78 41.38 3.99
C VAL A 156 27.13 41.82 4.55
N THR A 157 28.11 40.92 4.62
CA THR A 157 29.46 41.27 5.10
C THR A 157 30.17 42.21 4.12
N THR A 158 30.05 41.97 2.81
CA THR A 158 30.67 42.85 1.79
C THR A 158 29.88 44.12 1.51
N LEU A 159 28.65 44.24 2.01
CA LEU A 159 27.79 45.40 1.78
C LEU A 159 28.38 46.67 2.39
N VAL A 160 29.07 46.54 3.53
CA VAL A 160 29.71 47.67 4.21
C VAL A 160 30.81 48.27 3.33
N ASP A 161 31.70 47.42 2.83
CA ASP A 161 32.78 47.82 1.91
C ASP A 161 32.20 48.45 0.63
N TYR A 162 31.14 47.86 0.08
CA TYR A 162 30.46 48.41 -1.08
C TYR A 162 29.89 49.81 -0.80
N CYS A 163 29.25 50.01 0.34
CA CYS A 163 28.69 51.30 0.73
C CYS A 163 29.77 52.34 1.01
N GLU A 164 30.89 51.95 1.63
CA GLU A 164 32.04 52.84 1.84
C GLU A 164 32.59 53.34 0.50
N MET A 165 32.79 52.44 -0.47
CA MET A 165 33.30 52.79 -1.79
C MET A 165 32.32 53.61 -2.63
N GLU A 166 31.04 53.21 -2.67
CA GLU A 166 30.04 53.79 -3.58
C GLU A 166 29.45 55.11 -3.04
N PHE A 167 29.27 55.21 -1.71
CA PHE A 167 28.66 56.39 -1.08
C PHE A 167 29.68 57.29 -0.36
N SER A 168 30.97 56.91 -0.34
CA SER A 168 32.05 57.69 0.30
C SER A 168 31.76 57.99 1.77
N LEU A 169 31.35 56.96 2.52
CA LEU A 169 31.02 57.07 3.95
C LEU A 169 32.25 57.44 4.78
N ASP A 170 32.06 58.27 5.81
CA ASP A 170 33.11 58.55 6.80
C ASP A 170 33.31 57.32 7.71
N PRO A 171 34.52 57.03 8.22
CA PRO A 171 34.77 55.97 9.21
C PRO A 171 33.74 55.85 10.34
N GLU A 172 33.18 56.95 10.85
CA GLU A 172 32.13 56.87 11.90
C GLU A 172 30.81 56.30 11.35
N GLU A 173 30.47 56.60 10.10
CA GLU A 173 29.28 56.10 9.41
C GLU A 173 29.46 54.63 9.00
N THR A 174 30.65 54.25 8.54
CA THR A 174 31.02 52.87 8.25
C THR A 174 30.90 51.99 9.49
N ALA A 175 31.40 52.43 10.65
CA ALA A 175 31.29 51.69 11.90
C ALA A 175 29.82 51.47 12.35
N LYS A 176 28.95 52.48 12.13
CA LYS A 176 27.51 52.35 12.39
C LYS A 176 26.86 51.32 11.47
N LEU A 177 27.25 51.30 10.19
CA LEU A 177 26.74 50.36 9.20
C LEU A 177 27.22 48.93 9.49
N GLU A 178 28.50 48.75 9.82
CA GLU A 178 29.09 47.48 10.25
C GLU A 178 28.32 46.89 11.44
N THR A 179 28.15 47.69 12.50
CA THR A 179 27.37 47.30 13.68
C THR A 179 25.94 46.88 13.31
N ARG A 180 25.31 47.57 12.35
CA ARG A 180 23.95 47.29 11.91
C ARG A 180 23.84 46.00 11.08
N CYS A 181 24.83 45.72 10.24
CA CYS A 181 24.94 44.52 9.41
C CYS A 181 25.23 43.28 10.26
N ASP A 182 26.20 43.36 11.17
CA ASP A 182 26.51 42.28 12.12
C ASP A 182 25.31 41.96 13.02
N GLY A 183 24.67 43.01 13.56
CA GLY A 183 23.44 42.85 14.33
C GLY A 183 22.29 42.26 13.52
N ALA A 184 22.26 42.43 12.19
CA ALA A 184 21.26 41.79 11.33
C ALA A 184 21.51 40.27 11.23
N LEU A 185 22.77 39.86 11.04
CA LEU A 185 23.15 38.44 10.97
C LEU A 185 22.89 37.71 12.29
N VAL A 186 23.24 38.33 13.42
CA VAL A 186 22.98 37.77 14.76
C VAL A 186 21.48 37.59 15.02
N ARG A 187 20.66 38.60 14.67
CA ARG A 187 19.19 38.51 14.78
C ARG A 187 18.60 37.44 13.87
N ALA A 188 19.06 37.36 12.62
CA ALA A 188 18.59 36.36 11.67
C ALA A 188 18.88 34.94 12.19
N ARG A 189 20.09 34.70 12.73
CA ARG A 189 20.45 33.43 13.38
C ARG A 189 19.54 33.10 14.56
N SER A 190 19.35 34.04 15.47
CA SER A 190 18.48 33.84 16.65
C SER A 190 17.05 33.48 16.25
N ASN A 191 16.50 34.15 15.24
CA ASN A 191 15.17 33.85 14.71
C ASN A 191 15.08 32.45 14.09
N LEU A 192 16.12 32.03 13.35
CA LEU A 192 16.18 30.69 12.76
C LEU A 192 16.29 29.60 13.84
N GLU A 193 17.12 29.81 14.87
CA GLU A 193 17.25 28.89 16.02
C GLU A 193 15.92 28.74 16.77
N ILE A 194 15.18 29.84 16.98
CA ILE A 194 13.83 29.80 17.58
C ILE A 194 12.83 29.06 16.69
N ALA A 195 12.84 29.31 15.37
CA ALA A 195 11.94 28.66 14.44
C ALA A 195 12.18 27.14 14.36
N ILE A 196 13.45 26.72 14.34
CA ILE A 196 13.84 25.31 14.35
C ILE A 196 13.51 24.68 15.70
N GLY A 197 13.80 25.36 16.81
CA GLY A 197 13.51 24.89 18.17
C GLY A 197 12.01 24.71 18.46
N ARG A 198 11.14 25.50 17.81
CA ARG A 198 9.67 25.33 17.89
C ARG A 198 9.16 24.10 17.11
N GLY A 199 9.91 23.58 16.15
CA GLY A 199 9.52 22.40 15.38
C GLY A 199 9.77 21.05 16.08
N ALA A 200 10.56 21.03 17.15
CA ALA A 200 10.94 19.79 17.85
C ALA A 200 10.09 19.47 19.10
N ALA A 201 9.15 20.34 19.47
CA ALA A 201 8.43 20.24 20.74
C ALA A 201 6.92 20.48 20.58
N GLU A 202 6.24 19.56 19.92
CA GLU A 202 4.82 19.29 20.21
C GLU A 202 4.59 17.78 20.13
N THR A 203 5.07 17.05 21.13
CA THR A 203 4.60 15.68 21.38
C THR A 203 3.18 15.77 21.90
N VAL A 204 2.21 15.54 21.02
CA VAL A 204 0.80 15.37 21.41
C VAL A 204 0.72 14.17 22.37
N PRO A 205 0.28 14.36 23.63
CA PRO A 205 0.06 13.22 24.51
C PRO A 205 -1.04 12.35 23.92
N LEU A 206 -0.71 11.08 23.64
CA LEU A 206 -1.70 10.05 23.37
C LEU A 206 -2.68 10.03 24.55
N ARG A 207 -3.93 10.38 24.25
CA ARG A 207 -5.08 10.40 25.16
C ARG A 207 -5.00 9.19 26.10
N GLY A 208 -4.68 9.45 27.37
CA GLY A 208 -4.67 8.44 28.41
C GLY A 208 -6.02 7.74 28.46
N ALA A 209 -5.95 6.42 28.61
CA ALA A 209 -7.09 5.52 28.77
C ALA A 209 -8.17 6.14 29.65
N GLN A 210 -9.40 6.19 29.13
CA GLN A 210 -10.59 6.27 29.96
C GLN A 210 -10.61 5.01 30.82
N GLN A 211 -10.05 5.12 32.02
CA GLN A 211 -10.31 4.22 33.11
C GLN A 211 -11.77 4.49 33.50
N ASN A 212 -12.67 3.63 33.02
CA ASN A 212 -14.07 3.62 33.43
C ASN A 212 -14.11 3.38 34.94
N ASP A 213 -14.38 4.45 35.67
CA ASP A 213 -14.84 4.43 37.04
C ASP A 213 -16.30 3.92 37.01
N LEU A 214 -16.47 2.60 37.04
CA LEU A 214 -17.75 1.96 37.35
C LEU A 214 -17.98 2.06 38.86
N GLY A 215 -18.37 3.24 39.30
CA GLY A 215 -19.10 3.43 40.53
C GLY A 215 -20.59 3.29 40.27
N LEU A 216 -21.13 2.10 40.52
CA LEU A 216 -22.48 1.82 41.04
C LEU A 216 -22.54 0.35 41.50
#